data_AF-A0A943T6M7-F1
#
_entry.id   AF-A0A943T6M7-F1
#
_cell.length_a   1.000
_cell.length_b   1.000
_cell.length_c   1.000
_cell.angle_alpha   90.00
_cell.angle_beta   90.00
_cell.angle_gamma   90.00
#
_symmetry.space_group_name_H-M   'P 1'
#
loop_
_entity.id
_entity.type
_entity.pdbx_description
1 polymer ?
#
loop_
_entity_poly.entity_id
_entity_poly.type
_entity_poly.pdbx_seq_one_letter_code
_entity_poly.pdbx_strand_id
1 'polypeptide(L)'
;MSNAFSELIERAGSEQPLTRDEIHTLLVDGEGQDFALIEAASVVRRNEFRNMIAVHTENEELADALGTRSIAVDSYDVLDISRDIDSEELAEAIERIAASPAVGVTVLLPKNAVPMMLMRVLSILRLAAPSKVIHLPEGYEQSLRSLTSLAMHVVSAITITDDIEQWPMVNEILKSLRHGGIVISGTGGRDALAGYLRYLSDLGVDLMGHREARGSACGSVGGGCGCGSGGCGSHEEPSSGGCGCGDGGCGSSAEAEGHGHSHGEGGCCGGHDEPEPVAEEAPAGGCGCGAGGCGSK
;
A
#
# COMPACT_ATOMS: atom_id res chain seq x y z
N MET A 1 30.62 10.05 -11.89
CA MET A 1 30.22 8.63 -11.86
C MET A 1 28.71 8.45 -12.11
N SER A 2 27.85 9.40 -11.69
CA SER A 2 26.40 9.41 -11.97
C SER A 2 25.97 8.95 -13.37
N ASN A 3 26.56 9.54 -14.42
CA ASN A 3 26.13 9.31 -15.80
C ASN A 3 26.24 7.84 -16.21
N ALA A 4 27.35 7.17 -15.93
CA ALA A 4 27.54 5.76 -16.29
C ALA A 4 26.50 4.83 -15.63
N PHE A 5 26.12 5.10 -14.37
CA PHE A 5 25.08 4.33 -13.68
C PHE A 5 23.68 4.61 -14.25
N SER A 6 23.41 5.86 -14.66
CA SER A 6 22.13 6.26 -15.28
C SER A 6 22.01 5.69 -16.70
N GLU A 7 23.07 5.77 -17.50
CA GLU A 7 23.17 5.20 -18.85
C GLU A 7 23.08 3.66 -18.81
N LEU A 8 23.67 3.00 -17.80
CA LEU A 8 23.47 1.57 -17.54
C LEU A 8 22.00 1.25 -17.24
N ILE A 9 21.32 2.04 -16.40
CA ILE A 9 19.91 1.86 -16.09
C ILE A 9 19.01 2.08 -17.32
N GLU A 10 19.23 3.14 -18.09
CA GLU A 10 18.45 3.42 -19.30
C GLU A 10 18.63 2.31 -20.35
N ARG A 11 19.86 1.82 -20.55
CA ARG A 11 20.13 0.69 -21.44
C ARG A 11 19.57 -0.63 -20.90
N ALA A 12 19.54 -0.85 -19.58
CA ALA A 12 18.89 -2.02 -18.98
C ALA A 12 17.34 -1.94 -19.03
N GLY A 13 16.78 -0.76 -19.30
CA GLY A 13 15.39 -0.58 -19.71
C GLY A 13 15.14 -0.82 -21.20
N SER A 14 16.18 -1.06 -22.01
CA SER A 14 16.09 -1.48 -23.41
C SER A 14 16.19 -3.02 -23.52
N GLU A 15 15.78 -3.57 -24.66
CA GLU A 15 15.71 -5.02 -24.90
C GLU A 15 17.09 -5.73 -25.03
N GLN A 16 18.18 -5.07 -24.63
CA GLN A 16 19.52 -5.68 -24.59
C GLN A 16 19.80 -6.30 -23.22
N PRO A 17 20.18 -7.59 -23.14
CA PRO A 17 20.50 -8.21 -21.86
C PRO A 17 21.74 -7.58 -21.23
N LEU A 18 21.70 -7.40 -19.90
CA LEU A 18 22.87 -6.99 -19.12
C LEU A 18 23.95 -8.09 -19.14
N THR A 19 25.21 -7.67 -19.27
CA THR A 19 26.38 -8.57 -19.15
C THR A 19 26.84 -8.74 -17.70
N ARG A 20 27.54 -9.83 -17.39
CA ARG A 20 28.11 -10.16 -16.08
C ARG A 20 28.86 -9.00 -15.41
N ASP A 21 29.72 -8.30 -16.14
CA ASP A 21 30.50 -7.19 -15.58
C ASP A 21 29.62 -5.96 -15.27
N GLU A 22 28.59 -5.71 -16.08
CA GLU A 22 27.63 -4.63 -15.85
C GLU A 22 26.69 -4.95 -14.68
N ILE A 23 26.29 -6.21 -14.52
CA ILE A 23 25.60 -6.73 -13.34
C ILE A 23 26.47 -6.56 -12.08
N HIS A 24 27.77 -6.86 -12.17
CA HIS A 24 28.72 -6.69 -11.07
C HIS A 24 28.87 -5.22 -10.66
N THR A 25 29.07 -4.30 -11.61
CA THR A 25 29.07 -2.84 -11.35
C THR A 25 27.73 -2.38 -10.75
N LEU A 26 26.58 -2.89 -11.22
CA LEU A 26 25.29 -2.60 -10.60
C LEU A 26 25.15 -3.18 -9.20
N LEU A 27 25.81 -4.29 -8.85
CA LEU A 27 25.85 -4.81 -7.48
C LEU A 27 26.70 -3.90 -6.57
N VAL A 28 27.90 -3.51 -6.99
CA VAL A 28 28.91 -2.85 -6.12
C VAL A 28 28.86 -1.32 -6.13
N ASP A 29 28.82 -0.65 -7.28
CA ASP A 29 29.25 0.75 -7.43
C ASP A 29 28.15 1.83 -7.25
N GLY A 30 26.96 1.45 -6.74
CA GLY A 30 25.78 2.33 -6.71
C GLY A 30 25.26 2.68 -5.32
N GLU A 31 26.14 3.03 -4.38
CA GLU A 31 25.72 3.60 -3.08
C GLU A 31 24.76 4.78 -3.28
N GLY A 32 23.62 4.77 -2.60
CA GLY A 32 22.62 5.83 -2.67
C GLY A 32 21.78 5.88 -3.95
N GLN A 33 21.97 4.95 -4.90
CA GLN A 33 21.21 4.89 -6.16
C GLN A 33 20.09 3.83 -6.19
N ASP A 34 19.86 3.10 -5.08
CA ASP A 34 18.90 1.99 -5.02
C ASP A 34 17.48 2.38 -5.47
N PHE A 35 17.02 3.60 -5.18
CA PHE A 35 15.68 4.03 -5.58
C PHE A 35 15.52 4.20 -7.09
N ALA A 36 16.53 4.71 -7.81
CA ALA A 36 16.50 4.82 -9.27
C ALA A 36 16.52 3.43 -9.94
N LEU A 37 17.29 2.50 -9.36
CA LEU A 37 17.36 1.10 -9.78
C LEU A 37 16.01 0.38 -9.57
N ILE A 38 15.36 0.58 -8.41
CA ILE A 38 14.02 0.04 -8.11
C ILE A 38 12.94 0.67 -9.01
N GLU A 39 13.03 1.96 -9.30
CA GLU A 39 12.10 2.65 -10.21
C GLU A 39 12.22 2.11 -11.65
N ALA A 40 13.43 1.94 -12.17
CA ALA A 40 13.68 1.36 -13.48
C ALA A 40 13.17 -0.09 -13.57
N ALA A 41 13.48 -0.92 -12.57
CA ALA A 41 12.94 -2.28 -12.46
C ALA A 41 11.40 -2.29 -12.41
N SER A 42 10.79 -1.34 -11.71
CA SER A 42 9.33 -1.14 -11.67
C SER A 42 8.74 -0.70 -13.01
N VAL A 43 9.44 0.13 -13.80
CA VAL A 43 9.05 0.43 -15.20
C VAL A 43 9.10 -0.83 -16.07
N VAL A 44 10.22 -1.57 -16.08
CA VAL A 44 10.37 -2.81 -16.87
C VAL A 44 9.31 -3.84 -16.49
N ARG A 45 9.09 -4.07 -15.19
CA ARG A 45 8.03 -4.97 -14.68
C ARG A 45 6.64 -4.55 -15.14
N ARG A 46 6.33 -3.24 -15.18
CA ARG A 46 5.04 -2.71 -15.65
C ARG A 46 4.88 -2.77 -17.17
N ASN A 47 5.95 -2.72 -17.95
CA ASN A 47 5.87 -2.89 -19.40
C ASN A 47 5.52 -4.35 -19.74
N GLU A 48 6.21 -5.31 -19.12
CA GLU A 48 6.06 -6.74 -19.41
C GLU A 48 4.81 -7.35 -18.74
N PHE A 49 4.69 -7.24 -17.41
CA PHE A 49 3.64 -7.89 -16.61
C PHE A 49 2.44 -6.97 -16.35
N ARG A 50 2.44 -5.74 -16.88
CA ARG A 50 1.45 -4.70 -16.55
C ARG A 50 1.41 -4.50 -15.03
N ASN A 51 0.25 -4.15 -14.49
CA ASN A 51 0.01 -4.16 -13.04
C ASN A 51 -0.44 -5.54 -12.53
N MET A 52 -0.10 -6.66 -13.19
CA MET A 52 -0.54 -8.00 -12.75
C MET A 52 0.50 -8.68 -11.85
N ILE A 53 0.07 -9.56 -10.93
CA ILE A 53 0.97 -10.42 -10.13
C ILE A 53 0.38 -11.83 -10.02
N ALA A 54 1.17 -12.87 -10.17
CA ALA A 54 0.74 -14.23 -9.86
C ALA A 54 0.80 -14.48 -8.35
N VAL A 55 -0.16 -15.24 -7.83
CA VAL A 55 -0.16 -15.72 -6.45
C VAL A 55 -0.28 -17.23 -6.47
N HIS A 56 0.77 -17.88 -5.99
CA HIS A 56 0.88 -19.33 -5.83
C HIS A 56 0.51 -19.70 -4.39
N THR A 57 -0.04 -20.89 -4.20
CA THR A 57 -0.25 -21.53 -2.91
C THR A 57 -0.41 -23.04 -3.14
N GLU A 58 -0.08 -23.85 -2.13
CA GLU A 58 -0.24 -25.30 -2.19
C GLU A 58 -1.69 -25.74 -1.88
N ASN A 59 -2.49 -24.85 -1.27
CA ASN A 59 -3.87 -25.12 -0.86
C ASN A 59 -4.88 -24.75 -1.97
N GLU A 60 -5.60 -25.75 -2.49
CA GLU A 60 -6.57 -25.56 -3.59
C GLU A 60 -7.80 -24.72 -3.19
N GLU A 61 -8.26 -24.79 -1.94
CA GLU A 61 -9.40 -24.01 -1.44
C GLU A 61 -9.03 -22.52 -1.33
N LEU A 62 -7.84 -22.23 -0.81
CA LEU A 62 -7.27 -20.88 -0.79
C LEU A 62 -7.05 -20.35 -2.22
N ALA A 63 -6.64 -21.20 -3.17
CA ALA A 63 -6.46 -20.80 -4.56
C ALA A 63 -7.78 -20.36 -5.22
N ASP A 64 -8.90 -21.08 -5.07
CA ASP A 64 -10.19 -20.59 -5.61
C ASP A 64 -10.80 -19.44 -4.78
N ALA A 65 -10.53 -19.37 -3.47
CA ALA A 65 -10.93 -18.23 -2.65
C ALA A 65 -10.27 -16.92 -3.12
N LEU A 66 -8.95 -16.95 -3.37
CA LEU A 66 -8.21 -15.87 -4.04
C LEU A 66 -8.60 -15.72 -5.51
N GLY A 67 -9.21 -16.75 -6.09
CA GLY A 67 -9.65 -16.84 -7.46
C GLY A 67 -8.54 -17.06 -8.49
N THR A 68 -7.38 -17.54 -8.04
CA THR A 68 -6.24 -17.87 -8.91
C THR A 68 -6.34 -19.30 -9.41
N ARG A 69 -5.23 -19.85 -9.90
CA ARG A 69 -5.01 -21.28 -10.08
C ARG A 69 -3.65 -21.59 -9.47
N SER A 70 -3.49 -22.73 -8.80
CA SER A 70 -2.15 -23.19 -8.48
C SER A 70 -1.42 -23.49 -9.80
N ILE A 71 -0.22 -22.94 -9.93
CA ILE A 71 0.66 -23.10 -11.10
C ILE A 71 1.94 -23.74 -10.57
N ALA A 72 2.29 -24.92 -11.10
CA ALA A 72 3.51 -25.64 -10.77
C ALA A 72 4.75 -24.75 -11.00
N VAL A 73 5.50 -24.51 -9.93
CA VAL A 73 6.69 -23.63 -9.90
C VAL A 73 7.92 -24.34 -10.47
N ASP A 74 7.82 -25.66 -10.65
CA ASP A 74 8.80 -26.68 -11.07
C ASP A 74 9.60 -26.37 -12.35
N SER A 75 9.20 -25.34 -13.10
CA SER A 75 9.81 -24.91 -14.37
C SER A 75 10.68 -23.64 -14.24
N TYR A 76 10.83 -23.10 -13.04
CA TYR A 76 11.63 -21.89 -12.78
C TYR A 76 13.06 -22.23 -12.39
N ASP A 77 14.02 -21.40 -12.82
CA ASP A 77 15.38 -21.43 -12.27
C ASP A 77 15.36 -21.06 -10.77
N VAL A 78 16.41 -21.42 -10.03
CA VAL A 78 16.53 -21.04 -8.61
C VAL A 78 17.74 -20.13 -8.41
N LEU A 79 17.49 -18.94 -7.85
CA LEU A 79 18.53 -18.03 -7.37
C LEU A 79 18.58 -18.11 -5.84
N ASP A 80 19.50 -18.92 -5.32
CA ASP A 80 19.67 -19.11 -3.87
C ASP A 80 20.65 -18.08 -3.28
N ILE A 81 20.11 -16.91 -2.88
CA ILE A 81 20.83 -15.91 -2.08
C ILE A 81 20.58 -16.07 -0.58
N SER A 82 20.04 -17.21 -0.13
CA SER A 82 19.85 -17.49 1.30
C SER A 82 21.16 -17.83 2.02
N ARG A 83 22.20 -18.12 1.23
CA ARG A 83 23.58 -18.39 1.64
C ARG A 83 24.45 -17.15 1.44
N ASP A 84 25.63 -17.17 2.05
CA ASP A 84 26.68 -16.20 1.76
C ASP A 84 27.21 -16.47 0.33
N ILE A 85 27.12 -15.47 -0.55
CA ILE A 85 27.49 -15.52 -1.97
C ILE A 85 28.12 -14.16 -2.32
N ASP A 86 29.27 -14.18 -2.99
CA ASP A 86 29.95 -12.93 -3.35
C ASP A 86 29.33 -12.25 -4.58
N SER A 87 29.74 -11.01 -4.86
CA SER A 87 29.16 -10.21 -5.95
C SER A 87 29.52 -10.75 -7.34
N GLU A 88 30.62 -11.49 -7.51
CA GLU A 88 31.02 -12.07 -8.79
C GLU A 88 30.22 -13.36 -9.08
N GLU A 89 30.11 -14.28 -8.12
CA GLU A 89 29.25 -15.47 -8.26
C GLU A 89 27.77 -15.09 -8.42
N LEU A 90 27.31 -14.06 -7.71
CA LEU A 90 25.95 -13.54 -7.88
C LEU A 90 25.73 -12.91 -9.26
N ALA A 91 26.72 -12.18 -9.80
CA ALA A 91 26.61 -11.62 -11.14
C ALA A 91 26.54 -12.71 -12.23
N GLU A 92 27.38 -13.74 -12.12
CA GLU A 92 27.36 -14.91 -13.01
C GLU A 92 26.07 -15.73 -12.87
N ALA A 93 25.51 -15.84 -11.65
CA ALA A 93 24.22 -16.48 -11.44
C ALA A 93 23.08 -15.72 -12.12
N ILE A 94 23.06 -14.38 -12.04
CA ILE A 94 22.04 -13.55 -12.68
C ILE A 94 22.15 -13.59 -14.21
N GLU A 95 23.37 -13.48 -14.79
CA GLU A 95 23.56 -13.58 -16.25
C GLU A 95 23.11 -14.95 -16.78
N ARG A 96 23.53 -16.04 -16.11
CA ARG A 96 23.14 -17.42 -16.44
C ARG A 96 21.62 -17.62 -16.39
N ILE A 97 20.95 -17.03 -15.40
CA ILE A 97 19.48 -17.09 -15.27
C ILE A 97 18.80 -16.25 -16.35
N ALA A 98 19.35 -15.08 -16.73
CA ALA A 98 18.83 -14.28 -17.83
C ALA A 98 18.92 -15.03 -19.17
N ALA A 99 20.04 -15.70 -19.43
CA ALA A 99 20.28 -16.48 -20.66
C ALA A 99 19.57 -17.85 -20.71
N SER A 100 19.06 -18.35 -19.57
CA SER A 100 18.35 -19.64 -19.48
C SER A 100 17.00 -19.61 -20.23
N PRO A 101 16.54 -20.73 -20.82
CA PRO A 101 15.21 -20.83 -21.44
C PRO A 101 14.04 -20.91 -20.44
N ALA A 102 14.28 -20.95 -19.12
CA ALA A 102 13.23 -21.06 -18.11
C ALA A 102 12.31 -19.83 -18.07
N VAL A 103 11.01 -20.05 -17.85
CA VAL A 103 9.95 -19.01 -17.86
C VAL A 103 10.04 -18.06 -16.67
N GLY A 104 10.64 -18.50 -15.57
CA GLY A 104 10.73 -17.73 -14.33
C GLY A 104 11.94 -18.11 -13.49
N VAL A 105 12.07 -17.42 -12.36
CA VAL A 105 13.12 -17.63 -11.36
C VAL A 105 12.54 -17.49 -9.96
N THR A 106 12.72 -18.51 -9.13
CA THR A 106 12.42 -18.46 -7.69
C THR A 106 13.64 -17.95 -6.93
N VAL A 107 13.49 -16.87 -6.18
CA VAL A 107 14.60 -16.23 -5.44
C VAL A 107 14.49 -16.59 -3.96
N LEU A 108 15.44 -17.37 -3.43
CA LEU A 108 15.46 -17.75 -2.01
C LEU A 108 16.13 -16.63 -1.19
N LEU A 109 15.36 -15.97 -0.33
CA LEU A 109 15.87 -14.83 0.46
C LEU A 109 16.48 -15.29 1.81
N PRO A 110 17.57 -14.65 2.27
CA PRO A 110 18.15 -14.89 3.58
C PRO A 110 17.31 -14.19 4.67
N LYS A 111 17.04 -14.89 5.77
CA LYS A 111 16.18 -14.38 6.87
C LYS A 111 16.72 -13.12 7.57
N ASN A 112 18.05 -12.92 7.55
CA ASN A 112 18.75 -11.91 8.35
C ASN A 112 19.53 -10.84 7.54
N ALA A 113 19.22 -10.64 6.26
CA ALA A 113 19.87 -9.58 5.48
C ALA A 113 19.25 -8.18 5.66
N VAL A 114 19.97 -7.19 5.12
CA VAL A 114 19.53 -5.80 4.97
C VAL A 114 18.48 -5.72 3.84
N PRO A 115 17.23 -5.28 4.09
CA PRO A 115 16.18 -5.30 3.06
C PRO A 115 16.50 -4.51 1.79
N MET A 116 17.25 -3.40 1.89
CA MET A 116 17.67 -2.61 0.71
C MET A 116 18.60 -3.41 -0.22
N MET A 117 19.50 -4.24 0.33
CA MET A 117 20.37 -5.11 -0.47
C MET A 117 19.54 -6.15 -1.24
N LEU A 118 18.51 -6.73 -0.62
CA LEU A 118 17.59 -7.65 -1.30
C LEU A 118 16.79 -6.94 -2.40
N MET A 119 16.29 -5.73 -2.15
CA MET A 119 15.63 -4.91 -3.17
C MET A 119 16.56 -4.57 -4.35
N ARG A 120 17.84 -4.29 -4.08
CA ARG A 120 18.87 -4.04 -5.09
C ARG A 120 19.06 -5.25 -5.99
N VAL A 121 19.27 -6.44 -5.41
CA VAL A 121 19.43 -7.70 -6.17
C VAL A 121 18.18 -8.05 -6.98
N LEU A 122 16.98 -7.94 -6.39
CA LEU A 122 15.71 -8.18 -7.10
C LEU A 122 15.50 -7.21 -8.28
N SER A 123 15.95 -5.96 -8.13
CA SER A 123 15.85 -4.94 -9.19
C SER A 123 16.85 -5.21 -10.32
N ILE A 124 18.09 -5.60 -10.01
CA ILE A 124 19.09 -6.00 -11.01
C ILE A 124 18.63 -7.25 -11.75
N LEU A 125 18.07 -8.24 -11.05
CA LEU A 125 17.49 -9.44 -11.67
C LEU A 125 16.34 -9.10 -12.64
N ARG A 126 15.48 -8.13 -12.29
CA ARG A 126 14.42 -7.64 -13.19
C ARG A 126 14.97 -6.95 -14.44
N LEU A 127 16.05 -6.18 -14.29
CA LEU A 127 16.70 -5.49 -15.40
C LEU A 127 17.50 -6.45 -16.31
N ALA A 128 18.16 -7.47 -15.72
CA ALA A 128 18.89 -8.49 -16.47
C ALA A 128 17.95 -9.49 -17.18
N ALA A 129 16.80 -9.82 -16.57
CA ALA A 129 15.82 -10.75 -17.11
C ALA A 129 14.39 -10.13 -17.18
N PRO A 130 14.14 -9.15 -18.07
CA PRO A 130 12.87 -8.43 -18.16
C PRO A 130 11.63 -9.34 -18.23
N SER A 131 11.67 -10.33 -19.13
CA SER A 131 10.56 -11.23 -19.48
C SER A 131 10.33 -12.38 -18.50
N LYS A 132 11.20 -12.58 -17.50
CA LYS A 132 11.08 -13.71 -16.57
C LYS A 132 10.13 -13.43 -15.42
N VAL A 133 9.35 -14.45 -15.04
CA VAL A 133 8.54 -14.42 -13.82
C VAL A 133 9.46 -14.50 -12.60
N ILE A 134 9.80 -13.35 -12.01
CA ILE A 134 10.49 -13.34 -10.70
C ILE A 134 9.47 -13.71 -9.63
N HIS A 135 9.75 -14.81 -8.93
CA HIS A 135 8.93 -15.43 -7.90
C HIS A 135 9.60 -15.36 -6.53
N LEU A 136 8.85 -14.93 -5.51
CA LEU A 136 9.24 -15.04 -4.11
C LEU A 136 8.48 -16.20 -3.44
N PRO A 137 9.19 -17.21 -2.90
CA PRO A 137 8.58 -18.29 -2.12
C PRO A 137 8.18 -17.80 -0.72
N GLU A 138 7.45 -18.62 0.04
CA GLU A 138 7.06 -18.33 1.43
C GLU A 138 8.26 -17.89 2.28
N GLY A 139 8.05 -16.89 3.15
CA GLY A 139 9.07 -16.39 4.07
C GLY A 139 9.81 -15.14 3.56
N TYR A 140 9.39 -14.58 2.42
CA TYR A 140 9.99 -13.38 1.83
C TYR A 140 9.70 -12.12 2.65
N GLU A 141 8.60 -12.12 3.40
CA GLU A 141 8.08 -11.01 4.19
C GLU A 141 8.94 -10.72 5.42
N GLN A 142 9.47 -11.76 6.10
CA GLN A 142 10.35 -11.58 7.25
C GLN A 142 11.76 -11.12 6.83
N SER A 143 12.14 -11.36 5.57
CA SER A 143 13.37 -10.83 4.94
C SER A 143 13.21 -9.38 4.48
N LEU A 144 12.14 -9.04 3.76
CA LEU A 144 11.91 -7.71 3.18
C LEU A 144 11.24 -6.71 4.14
N ARG A 145 10.48 -7.19 5.12
CA ARG A 145 9.90 -6.42 6.24
C ARG A 145 9.06 -5.24 5.72
N SER A 146 9.47 -4.01 5.98
CA SER A 146 8.80 -2.80 5.50
C SER A 146 8.87 -2.60 3.98
N LEU A 147 9.85 -3.20 3.29
CA LEU A 147 10.00 -3.10 1.84
C LEU A 147 9.14 -4.12 1.07
N THR A 148 8.42 -5.00 1.76
CA THR A 148 7.54 -6.01 1.14
C THR A 148 6.55 -5.39 0.15
N SER A 149 5.94 -4.25 0.48
CA SER A 149 5.03 -3.54 -0.45
C SER A 149 5.75 -2.89 -1.64
N LEU A 150 7.04 -2.55 -1.52
CA LEU A 150 7.84 -2.00 -2.60
C LEU A 150 8.29 -3.10 -3.58
N ALA A 151 8.64 -4.27 -3.05
CA ALA A 151 9.02 -5.45 -3.82
C ALA A 151 7.93 -5.90 -4.82
N MET A 152 6.64 -5.71 -4.50
CA MET A 152 5.52 -6.06 -5.38
C MET A 152 5.55 -5.34 -6.73
N HIS A 153 6.20 -4.17 -6.80
CA HIS A 153 6.41 -3.44 -8.05
C HIS A 153 7.56 -3.99 -8.91
N VAL A 154 8.45 -4.82 -8.34
CA VAL A 154 9.61 -5.42 -9.02
C VAL A 154 9.37 -6.89 -9.39
N VAL A 155 8.71 -7.66 -8.52
CA VAL A 155 8.45 -9.10 -8.74
C VAL A 155 7.16 -9.35 -9.54
N SER A 156 7.09 -10.53 -10.17
CA SER A 156 5.93 -10.96 -10.98
C SER A 156 5.05 -11.99 -10.27
N ALA A 157 5.58 -12.69 -9.27
CA ALA A 157 4.90 -13.76 -8.55
C ALA A 157 5.28 -13.81 -7.07
N ILE A 158 4.36 -14.26 -6.23
CA ILE A 158 4.57 -14.56 -4.80
C ILE A 158 3.90 -15.89 -4.43
N THR A 159 4.44 -16.59 -3.44
CA THR A 159 3.73 -17.66 -2.72
C THR A 159 3.03 -17.06 -1.51
N ILE A 160 1.78 -17.47 -1.25
CA ILE A 160 1.02 -17.14 -0.03
C ILE A 160 0.76 -18.44 0.74
N THR A 161 1.12 -18.43 2.02
CA THR A 161 0.88 -19.50 2.99
C THR A 161 -0.61 -19.64 3.31
N ASP A 162 -1.06 -20.86 3.57
CA ASP A 162 -2.40 -21.14 4.11
C ASP A 162 -2.41 -21.28 5.65
N ASP A 163 -1.25 -21.10 6.29
CA ASP A 163 -1.11 -21.04 7.74
C ASP A 163 -2.00 -19.95 8.35
N ILE A 164 -3.01 -20.40 9.11
CA ILE A 164 -3.98 -19.56 9.78
C ILE A 164 -3.30 -18.63 10.80
N GLU A 165 -2.20 -19.03 11.47
CA GLU A 165 -1.52 -18.14 12.40
C GLU A 165 -0.88 -16.92 11.69
N GLN A 166 -0.52 -17.09 10.41
CA GLN A 166 0.03 -16.04 9.56
C GLN A 166 -1.03 -15.23 8.79
N TRP A 167 -2.33 -15.48 8.99
CA TRP A 167 -3.41 -14.72 8.33
C TRP A 167 -3.29 -13.18 8.42
N PRO A 168 -2.80 -12.57 9.53
CA PRO A 168 -2.57 -11.13 9.63
C PRO A 168 -1.62 -10.58 8.57
N MET A 169 -0.57 -11.33 8.23
CA MET A 169 0.45 -10.94 7.28
C MET A 169 -0.13 -10.96 5.86
N VAL A 170 -0.74 -12.07 5.48
CA VAL A 170 -1.41 -12.27 4.18
C VAL A 170 -2.46 -11.18 3.93
N ASN A 171 -3.26 -10.84 4.95
CA ASN A 171 -4.25 -9.77 4.90
C ASN A 171 -3.64 -8.40 4.56
N GLU A 172 -2.47 -8.05 5.10
CA GLU A 172 -1.79 -6.78 4.74
C GLU A 172 -1.11 -6.84 3.35
N ILE A 173 -0.64 -8.00 2.90
CA ILE A 173 -0.10 -8.19 1.53
C ILE A 173 -1.22 -7.94 0.51
N LEU A 174 -2.37 -8.60 0.67
CA LEU A 174 -3.52 -8.46 -0.23
C LEU A 174 -4.08 -7.01 -0.24
N LYS A 175 -4.09 -6.33 0.91
CA LYS A 175 -4.36 -4.88 0.97
C LYS A 175 -3.31 -4.06 0.23
N SER A 176 -2.02 -4.33 0.41
CA SER A 176 -0.94 -3.59 -0.25
C SER A 176 -1.00 -3.73 -1.77
N LEU A 177 -1.27 -4.94 -2.28
CA LEU A 177 -1.52 -5.19 -3.71
C LEU A 177 -2.72 -4.36 -4.22
N ARG A 178 -3.84 -4.42 -3.51
CA ARG A 178 -5.06 -3.65 -3.84
C ARG A 178 -4.83 -2.14 -3.84
N HIS A 179 -4.17 -1.59 -2.82
CA HIS A 179 -3.87 -0.16 -2.71
C HIS A 179 -2.83 0.31 -3.74
N GLY A 180 -1.86 -0.54 -4.08
CA GLY A 180 -0.88 -0.29 -5.15
C GLY A 180 -1.45 -0.44 -6.56
N GLY A 181 -2.73 -0.77 -6.71
CA GLY A 181 -3.38 -1.00 -8.02
C GLY A 181 -2.88 -2.25 -8.74
N ILE A 182 -2.31 -3.21 -8.00
CA ILE A 182 -1.78 -4.47 -8.53
C ILE A 182 -2.88 -5.54 -8.50
N VAL A 183 -3.20 -6.07 -9.68
CA VAL A 183 -4.25 -7.06 -9.91
C VAL A 183 -3.67 -8.46 -9.79
N ILE A 184 -4.31 -9.34 -9.03
CA ILE A 184 -3.89 -10.74 -8.95
C ILE A 184 -4.36 -11.49 -10.21
N SER A 185 -3.42 -12.19 -10.86
CA SER A 185 -3.63 -12.96 -12.08
C SER A 185 -4.61 -14.12 -11.87
N GLY A 186 -5.45 -14.40 -12.86
CA GLY A 186 -6.44 -15.49 -12.81
C GLY A 186 -7.78 -15.12 -12.17
N THR A 187 -7.82 -14.12 -11.28
CA THR A 187 -9.03 -13.66 -10.52
C THR A 187 -10.30 -13.49 -11.36
N GLY A 188 -10.18 -13.15 -12.64
CA GLY A 188 -11.31 -12.82 -13.52
C GLY A 188 -12.02 -11.52 -13.14
N GLY A 189 -11.37 -10.65 -12.35
CA GLY A 189 -11.99 -9.45 -11.77
C GLY A 189 -12.65 -9.67 -10.40
N ARG A 190 -12.55 -10.86 -9.80
CA ARG A 190 -12.91 -11.08 -8.39
C ARG A 190 -12.00 -10.27 -7.46
N ASP A 191 -12.56 -9.70 -6.39
CA ASP A 191 -11.76 -9.11 -5.30
C ASP A 191 -11.18 -10.23 -4.43
N ALA A 192 -9.90 -10.57 -4.67
CA ALA A 192 -9.19 -11.62 -3.96
C ALA A 192 -9.08 -11.38 -2.45
N LEU A 193 -9.07 -10.12 -1.99
CA LEU A 193 -9.08 -9.81 -0.56
C LEU A 193 -10.45 -10.14 0.06
N ALA A 194 -11.54 -9.84 -0.64
CA ALA A 194 -12.88 -10.23 -0.19
C ALA A 194 -13.07 -11.76 -0.19
N GLY A 195 -12.51 -12.46 -1.18
CA GLY A 195 -12.51 -13.92 -1.24
C GLY A 195 -11.71 -14.56 -0.10
N TYR A 196 -10.50 -14.04 0.18
CA TYR A 196 -9.67 -14.48 1.30
C TYR A 196 -10.33 -14.27 2.67
N LEU A 197 -10.95 -13.10 2.89
CA LEU A 197 -11.70 -12.84 4.12
C LEU A 197 -12.91 -13.76 4.29
N ARG A 198 -13.55 -14.22 3.20
CA ARG A 198 -14.58 -15.24 3.27
C ARG A 198 -14.00 -16.60 3.68
N TYR A 199 -12.92 -17.05 3.03
CA TYR A 199 -12.20 -18.29 3.39
C TYR A 199 -11.81 -18.34 4.87
N LEU A 200 -11.25 -17.27 5.42
CA LEU A 200 -10.96 -17.18 6.86
C LEU A 200 -12.22 -17.24 7.73
N SER A 201 -13.33 -16.64 7.30
CA SER A 201 -14.61 -16.71 8.01
C SER A 201 -15.25 -18.11 7.93
N ASP A 202 -15.08 -18.82 6.82
CA ASP A 202 -15.56 -20.20 6.62
C ASP A 202 -14.75 -21.19 7.49
N LEU A 203 -13.46 -20.89 7.72
CA LEU A 203 -12.59 -21.56 8.71
C LEU A 203 -12.85 -21.13 10.18
N GLY A 204 -13.75 -20.18 10.43
CA GLY A 204 -14.13 -19.75 11.79
C GLY A 204 -13.14 -18.79 12.47
N VAL A 205 -12.26 -18.12 11.73
CA VAL A 205 -11.31 -17.13 12.27
C VAL A 205 -12.03 -15.85 12.70
N ASP A 206 -11.77 -15.35 13.91
CA ASP A 206 -12.28 -14.05 14.35
C ASP A 206 -11.56 -12.88 13.66
N LEU A 207 -12.22 -12.35 12.63
CA LEU A 207 -11.78 -11.16 11.89
C LEU A 207 -12.03 -9.84 12.66
N MET A 208 -12.85 -9.83 13.72
CA MET A 208 -13.15 -8.62 14.49
C MET A 208 -12.05 -8.27 15.49
N GLY A 209 -11.59 -9.22 16.32
CA GLY A 209 -10.55 -8.95 17.34
C GLY A 209 -9.25 -8.38 16.77
N HIS A 210 -8.86 -8.78 15.55
CA HIS A 210 -7.70 -8.21 14.86
C HIS A 210 -7.89 -6.74 14.46
N ARG A 211 -9.13 -6.30 14.18
CA ARG A 211 -9.42 -4.90 13.83
C ARG A 211 -9.17 -3.97 15.02
N GLU A 212 -9.51 -4.41 16.22
CA GLU A 212 -9.34 -3.64 17.45
C GLU A 212 -7.86 -3.50 17.82
N ALA A 213 -7.06 -4.56 17.66
CA ALA A 213 -5.62 -4.56 17.94
C ALA A 213 -4.78 -3.52 17.16
N ARG A 214 -5.29 -3.03 16.01
CA ARG A 214 -4.67 -1.91 15.26
C ARG A 214 -5.44 -0.58 15.34
N GLY A 215 -6.59 -0.55 16.00
CA GLY A 215 -7.43 0.66 16.12
C GLY A 215 -6.84 1.77 16.99
N SER A 216 -6.01 1.43 17.98
CA SER A 216 -5.48 2.41 18.97
C SER A 216 -4.25 3.20 18.52
N ALA A 217 -3.80 3.07 17.26
CA ALA A 217 -2.56 3.67 16.76
C ALA A 217 -2.77 4.85 15.77
N CYS A 218 -3.93 5.51 15.80
CA CYS A 218 -4.15 6.78 15.10
C CYS A 218 -4.89 7.78 15.98
N GLY A 219 -4.20 8.84 16.41
CA GLY A 219 -4.77 9.92 17.21
C GLY A 219 -5.69 10.82 16.39
N SER A 220 -6.93 10.37 16.14
CA SER A 220 -7.98 11.26 15.61
C SER A 220 -8.23 12.40 16.59
N VAL A 221 -7.98 13.63 16.16
CA VAL A 221 -8.30 14.85 16.91
C VAL A 221 -9.81 15.09 16.85
N GLY A 222 -10.57 14.26 17.57
CA GLY A 222 -11.98 14.44 17.80
C GLY A 222 -12.20 15.61 18.75
N GLY A 223 -12.60 16.76 18.21
CA GLY A 223 -12.89 17.96 18.98
C GLY A 223 -14.11 17.80 19.90
N GLY A 224 -13.91 17.27 21.11
CA GLY A 224 -14.92 17.15 22.15
C GLY A 224 -14.80 18.26 23.19
N CYS A 225 -15.73 19.22 23.20
CA CYS A 225 -15.79 20.24 24.23
C CYS A 225 -16.20 19.65 25.58
N GLY A 226 -15.34 19.77 26.59
CA GLY A 226 -15.62 19.37 27.97
C GLY A 226 -15.23 20.46 28.96
N CYS A 227 -16.19 21.23 29.44
CA CYS A 227 -15.97 22.23 30.49
C CYS A 227 -15.97 21.56 31.89
N GLY A 228 -14.98 21.88 32.73
CA GLY A 228 -14.90 21.38 34.12
C GLY A 228 -13.97 22.25 34.96
N SER A 229 -14.48 22.83 36.05
CA SER A 229 -13.88 23.98 36.77
C SER A 229 -13.06 23.63 38.02
N GLY A 230 -12.06 24.47 38.34
CA GLY A 230 -11.27 24.50 39.59
C GLY A 230 -9.78 24.76 39.30
N GLY A 231 -9.02 25.63 39.99
CA GLY A 231 -9.21 26.36 41.25
C GLY A 231 -8.65 25.55 42.44
N CYS A 232 -7.66 25.98 43.24
CA CYS A 232 -6.91 27.26 43.41
C CYS A 232 -5.43 26.95 43.81
N GLY A 233 -4.49 27.87 44.08
CA GLY A 233 -4.43 29.35 44.04
C GLY A 233 -3.12 29.93 44.63
N SER A 234 -2.92 31.24 44.46
CA SER A 234 -2.05 32.17 45.24
C SER A 234 -0.56 31.88 45.54
N HIS A 235 0.33 32.66 44.91
CA HIS A 235 1.35 33.46 45.64
C HIS A 235 1.76 34.70 44.81
N GLU A 236 2.18 35.79 45.46
CA GLU A 236 2.48 37.08 44.82
C GLU A 236 3.98 37.28 44.51
N GLU A 237 4.26 37.82 43.31
CA GLU A 237 5.25 38.88 42.95
C GLU A 237 6.75 38.76 43.35
N PRO A 238 7.69 39.44 42.63
CA PRO A 238 7.77 39.67 41.18
C PRO A 238 9.21 39.47 40.60
N SER A 239 9.36 39.54 39.26
CA SER A 239 10.43 40.29 38.54
C SER A 239 10.79 39.75 37.15
N SER A 240 10.99 40.67 36.20
CA SER A 240 11.89 40.59 35.02
C SER A 240 11.84 39.34 34.11
N GLY A 241 11.08 39.43 33.01
CA GLY A 241 11.17 38.54 31.84
C GLY A 241 10.29 39.05 30.69
N GLY A 242 10.83 39.90 29.82
CA GLY A 242 10.04 40.66 28.85
C GLY A 242 9.51 39.86 27.65
N CYS A 243 8.21 39.99 27.35
CA CYS A 243 7.61 39.51 26.11
C CYS A 243 7.64 40.63 25.06
N GLY A 244 8.44 40.45 24.00
CA GLY A 244 8.48 41.37 22.86
C GLY A 244 7.56 40.94 21.73
N CYS A 245 6.31 41.42 21.73
CA CYS A 245 5.44 41.34 20.56
C CYS A 245 5.76 42.53 19.64
N GLY A 246 6.17 42.27 18.39
CA GLY A 246 6.50 43.32 17.42
C GLY A 246 5.29 43.71 16.57
N ASP A 247 4.91 44.99 16.61
CA ASP A 247 3.87 45.54 15.74
C ASP A 247 4.31 45.59 14.27
N GLY A 248 3.54 44.94 13.39
CA GLY A 248 3.70 44.99 11.93
C GLY A 248 2.54 45.75 11.27
N GLY A 249 2.58 47.08 11.35
CA GLY A 249 1.47 47.93 10.90
C GLY A 249 1.17 47.90 9.39
N CYS A 250 -0.11 47.93 9.04
CA CYS A 250 -0.57 48.05 7.65
C CYS A 250 -0.48 49.50 7.14
N GLY A 251 0.12 49.71 5.96
CA GLY A 251 0.14 51.00 5.26
C GLY A 251 -0.81 51.00 4.06
N SER A 252 -1.56 52.09 3.85
CA SER A 252 -2.49 52.22 2.72
C SER A 252 -2.47 53.62 2.12
N SER A 253 -2.29 53.70 0.80
CA SER A 253 -2.61 54.83 -0.09
C SER A 253 -2.71 54.22 -1.50
N ALA A 254 -3.85 54.11 -2.19
CA ALA A 254 -4.93 55.06 -2.49
C ALA A 254 -4.61 55.97 -3.71
N GLU A 255 -5.28 55.66 -4.83
CA GLU A 255 -5.61 56.52 -5.98
C GLU A 255 -6.89 55.95 -6.64
N ALA A 256 -7.60 56.74 -7.45
CA ALA A 256 -8.98 56.46 -7.90
C ALA A 256 -9.14 56.45 -9.45
N GLU A 257 -10.29 56.15 -10.09
CA GLU A 257 -11.70 56.04 -9.65
C GLU A 257 -12.47 54.97 -10.48
N GLY A 258 -13.76 54.70 -10.19
CA GLY A 258 -14.61 53.76 -10.93
C GLY A 258 -15.96 53.38 -10.29
N HIS A 259 -16.97 54.27 -10.35
CA HIS A 259 -18.33 54.01 -9.83
C HIS A 259 -19.19 53.04 -10.68
N GLY A 260 -20.06 52.24 -10.03
CA GLY A 260 -21.06 51.40 -10.74
C GLY A 260 -21.91 50.45 -9.89
N HIS A 261 -22.67 50.94 -8.90
CA HIS A 261 -23.66 50.11 -8.18
C HIS A 261 -25.06 50.15 -8.84
N SER A 262 -25.82 49.05 -8.70
CA SER A 262 -27.26 48.99 -8.97
C SER A 262 -27.90 47.93 -8.08
N HIS A 263 -29.00 48.27 -7.41
CA HIS A 263 -29.79 47.38 -6.54
C HIS A 263 -31.19 47.14 -7.12
N GLY A 264 -31.76 45.98 -6.78
CA GLY A 264 -33.17 45.59 -6.92
C GLY A 264 -33.28 44.17 -6.35
N GLU A 265 -33.82 43.91 -5.15
CA GLU A 265 -35.18 44.14 -4.60
C GLU A 265 -36.23 43.12 -5.08
N GLY A 266 -36.83 42.41 -4.11
CA GLY A 266 -37.97 41.48 -4.30
C GLY A 266 -37.58 40.05 -4.74
N GLY A 267 -38.29 39.00 -4.33
CA GLY A 267 -39.45 38.94 -3.41
C GLY A 267 -39.92 37.50 -3.15
N CYS A 268 -40.79 37.31 -2.16
CA CYS A 268 -41.19 36.00 -1.61
C CYS A 268 -42.14 35.15 -2.49
N CYS A 269 -42.02 33.82 -2.30
CA CYS A 269 -43.04 32.76 -2.24
C CYS A 269 -44.49 32.98 -2.73
N GLY A 270 -45.05 32.00 -3.47
CA GLY A 270 -46.52 31.74 -3.50
C GLY A 270 -47.05 30.95 -4.72
N GLY A 271 -48.09 30.11 -4.52
CA GLY A 271 -48.79 29.30 -5.55
C GLY A 271 -48.16 27.92 -5.80
N HIS A 272 -48.75 26.75 -5.51
CA HIS A 272 -50.13 26.34 -5.15
C HIS A 272 -51.18 26.37 -6.28
N ASP A 273 -51.57 25.19 -6.77
CA ASP A 273 -52.74 24.92 -7.63
C ASP A 273 -53.25 23.47 -7.39
N GLU A 274 -54.43 23.34 -6.76
CA GLU A 274 -55.28 22.13 -6.57
C GLU A 274 -56.61 22.60 -5.90
N PRO A 275 -57.71 21.80 -5.72
CA PRO A 275 -57.84 20.33 -5.60
C PRO A 275 -58.79 19.75 -6.70
N GLU A 276 -59.76 18.82 -6.57
CA GLU A 276 -60.48 18.07 -5.49
C GLU A 276 -61.35 16.96 -6.17
N PRO A 277 -62.14 16.09 -5.48
CA PRO A 277 -61.97 15.20 -4.30
C PRO A 277 -61.95 13.69 -4.75
N VAL A 278 -62.11 12.60 -3.95
CA VAL A 278 -62.80 12.32 -2.66
C VAL A 278 -62.28 11.03 -1.96
N ALA A 279 -62.47 10.94 -0.62
CA ALA A 279 -62.60 9.73 0.25
C ALA A 279 -61.38 8.78 0.40
N GLU A 280 -60.74 8.64 1.58
CA GLU A 280 -61.11 7.88 2.82
C GLU A 280 -60.79 6.36 2.74
N GLU A 281 -60.28 5.67 3.77
CA GLU A 281 -60.12 5.97 5.22
C GLU A 281 -58.68 5.66 5.74
N ALA A 282 -58.38 6.04 7.00
CA ALA A 282 -57.25 5.52 7.79
C ALA A 282 -57.57 5.51 9.30
N PRO A 283 -57.09 4.50 10.07
CA PRO A 283 -56.27 4.81 11.27
C PRO A 283 -55.24 3.70 11.61
N ALA A 284 -54.32 3.82 12.59
CA ALA A 284 -53.56 4.97 13.13
C ALA A 284 -52.49 4.45 14.15
N GLY A 285 -51.40 5.20 14.34
CA GLY A 285 -50.42 5.01 15.42
C GLY A 285 -49.34 3.91 15.18
N GLY A 286 -48.16 3.99 15.79
CA GLY A 286 -47.62 5.07 16.64
C GLY A 286 -46.15 4.79 17.02
N CYS A 287 -45.31 5.83 17.09
CA CYS A 287 -43.89 5.68 17.43
C CYS A 287 -43.70 5.67 18.95
N GLY A 288 -42.96 4.70 19.49
CA GLY A 288 -42.79 4.50 20.94
C GLY A 288 -41.34 4.29 21.36
N CYS A 289 -40.75 5.30 22.01
CA CYS A 289 -39.44 5.17 22.65
C CYS A 289 -39.57 4.44 24.00
N GLY A 290 -39.10 3.19 24.07
CA GLY A 290 -39.12 2.39 25.29
C GLY A 290 -37.86 2.58 26.14
N ALA A 291 -38.01 3.11 27.36
CA ALA A 291 -36.94 3.16 28.36
C ALA A 291 -37.26 2.26 29.56
N GLY A 292 -36.28 1.49 30.02
CA GLY A 292 -36.38 0.60 31.19
C GLY A 292 -35.41 -0.58 31.07
N GLY A 293 -34.81 -1.08 32.15
CA GLY A 293 -34.86 -0.61 33.54
C GLY A 293 -33.83 -1.37 34.39
N CYS A 294 -33.46 -0.85 35.56
CA CYS A 294 -32.53 -1.54 36.45
C CYS A 294 -33.19 -2.75 37.14
N GLY A 295 -32.42 -3.82 37.35
CA GLY A 295 -32.86 -5.02 38.06
C GLY A 295 -31.80 -5.48 39.05
N SER A 296 -31.98 -5.12 40.32
CA SER A 296 -31.08 -5.53 41.41
C SER A 296 -31.51 -6.86 42.02
N LYS A 297 -30.54 -7.74 42.30
CA LYS A 297 -30.64 -8.80 43.31
C LYS A 297 -29.24 -9.20 43.80
#